data_AF-A0A453F4R3-F1
#
_entry.id   AF-A0A453F4R3-F1
#
_cell.length_a   1.000
_cell.length_b   1.000
_cell.length_c   1.000
_cell.angle_alpha   90.00
_cell.angle_beta   90.00
_cell.angle_gamma   90.00
#
_symmetry.space_group_name_H-M   'P 1'
#
loop_
_entity.id
_entity.type
_entity.pdbx_description
1 polymer ?
#
loop_
_entity_poly.entity_id
_entity_poly.type
_entity_poly.pdbx_seq_one_letter_code
_entity_poly.pdbx_strand_id
1 'polypeptide(L)'
;MYHYLRLSLLLVTTLSDVAIAQRWREISGSNQWSGLLDPLDIDVRRDVIRYGELAQATSDAFITDPASPYAGACRYSPASFFNKVQASDPGAYRVTRFIYATSSARLPDGFMARPLPAGAWSTESNWMGYVAVATDRGAAALGRRDIVVAWRATKRATEWASDLDFALVPAAGIVGPGRGWSQPYVHRGFLSVYTSKNSTSRFNRRSAREQ
;
A
#
# COMPACT_ATOMS: atom_id res chain seq x y z
N MET A 1 -22.28 -28.18 19.88
CA MET A 1 -22.52 -26.82 19.36
C MET A 1 -21.26 -26.20 18.73
N TYR A 2 -20.10 -26.17 19.42
CA TYR A 2 -18.83 -25.63 18.89
C TYR A 2 -18.30 -26.31 17.60
N HIS A 3 -18.43 -27.64 17.47
CA HIS A 3 -18.00 -28.35 16.26
C HIS A 3 -18.84 -28.02 15.02
N TYR A 4 -20.15 -27.82 15.19
CA TYR A 4 -21.04 -27.46 14.09
C TYR A 4 -20.78 -26.04 13.59
N LEU A 5 -20.63 -25.05 14.49
CA LEU A 5 -20.28 -23.68 14.09
C LEU A 5 -18.95 -23.60 13.33
N ARG A 6 -17.94 -24.38 13.74
CA ARG A 6 -16.64 -24.42 13.05
C ARG A 6 -16.75 -25.05 11.66
N LEU A 7 -17.53 -26.13 11.52
CA LEU A 7 -17.76 -26.76 10.22
C LEU A 7 -18.51 -25.84 9.26
N SER A 8 -19.56 -25.17 9.75
CA SER A 8 -20.35 -24.21 8.96
C SER A 8 -19.53 -23.02 8.50
N LEU A 9 -18.69 -22.46 9.38
CA LEU A 9 -17.81 -21.33 9.05
C LEU A 9 -16.77 -21.74 8.00
N LEU A 10 -16.12 -22.90 8.15
CA LEU A 10 -15.18 -23.42 7.15
C LEU A 10 -15.84 -23.65 5.78
N LEU A 11 -17.06 -24.19 5.75
CA LEU A 11 -17.76 -24.44 4.49
C LEU A 11 -18.13 -23.13 3.77
N VAL A 12 -18.57 -22.11 4.52
CA VAL A 12 -18.88 -20.78 3.96
C VAL A 12 -17.61 -20.10 3.43
N THR A 13 -16.49 -20.19 4.16
CA THR A 13 -15.20 -19.62 3.70
C THR A 13 -14.70 -20.32 2.44
N THR A 14 -14.73 -21.65 2.39
CA THR A 14 -14.25 -22.42 1.22
C THR A 14 -15.11 -22.19 -0.02
N LEU A 15 -16.44 -22.12 0.12
CA LEU A 15 -17.34 -21.79 -1.00
C LEU A 15 -17.14 -20.35 -1.48
N SER A 16 -16.87 -19.40 -0.57
CA SER A 16 -16.55 -18.02 -0.98
C SER A 16 -15.20 -17.90 -1.68
N ASP A 17 -14.19 -18.67 -1.26
CA ASP A 17 -12.87 -18.66 -1.91
C ASP A 17 -12.96 -19.23 -3.33
N VAL A 18 -13.76 -20.29 -3.55
CA VAL A 18 -14.00 -20.83 -4.90
C VAL A 18 -14.71 -19.81 -5.80
N ALA A 19 -15.70 -19.09 -5.27
CA ALA A 19 -16.41 -18.04 -6.03
C ALA A 19 -15.48 -16.89 -6.42
N ILE A 20 -14.65 -16.40 -5.48
CA ILE A 20 -13.64 -15.36 -5.74
C ILE A 20 -12.62 -15.85 -6.78
N ALA A 21 -12.11 -17.08 -6.63
CA ALA A 21 -11.12 -17.65 -7.54
C ALA A 21 -11.63 -17.77 -8.98
N GLN A 22 -12.92 -18.03 -9.19
CA GLN A 22 -13.51 -18.13 -10.54
C GLN A 22 -13.81 -16.74 -11.14
N ARG A 23 -14.24 -15.78 -10.31
CA ARG A 23 -14.69 -14.45 -10.73
C ARG A 23 -13.64 -13.36 -10.56
N TRP A 24 -12.39 -13.70 -10.23
CA TRP A 24 -11.40 -12.72 -9.81
C TRP A 24 -11.20 -11.57 -10.78
N ARG A 25 -11.26 -11.82 -12.10
CA ARG A 25 -11.10 -10.77 -13.13
C ARG A 25 -12.23 -9.74 -13.07
N GLU A 26 -13.47 -10.23 -12.96
CA GLU A 26 -14.67 -9.40 -12.83
C GLU A 26 -14.62 -8.58 -11.54
N ILE A 27 -14.29 -9.23 -10.42
CA ILE A 27 -14.14 -8.59 -9.10
C ILE A 27 -13.00 -7.55 -9.12
N SER A 28 -11.92 -7.81 -9.85
CA SER A 28 -10.81 -6.87 -10.10
C SER A 28 -11.11 -5.83 -11.20
N GLY A 29 -12.36 -5.72 -11.65
CA GLY A 29 -12.81 -4.61 -12.50
C GLY A 29 -12.58 -4.80 -14.01
N SER A 30 -12.42 -6.03 -14.51
CA SER A 30 -12.21 -6.28 -15.95
C SER A 30 -13.33 -5.72 -16.83
N ASN A 31 -14.54 -5.56 -16.28
CA ASN A 31 -15.68 -4.93 -16.93
C ASN A 31 -16.17 -3.68 -16.15
N GLN A 32 -15.22 -2.89 -15.64
CA GLN A 32 -15.48 -1.61 -14.94
C GLN A 32 -16.47 -1.75 -13.78
N TRP A 33 -16.50 -2.91 -13.13
CA TRP A 33 -17.46 -3.26 -12.06
C TRP A 33 -18.93 -3.05 -12.44
N SER A 34 -19.28 -3.11 -13.74
CA SER A 34 -20.64 -2.93 -14.23
C SER A 34 -21.60 -3.90 -13.55
N GLY A 35 -22.64 -3.36 -12.90
CA GLY A 35 -23.65 -4.14 -12.17
C GLY A 35 -23.21 -4.72 -10.82
N LEU A 36 -21.99 -4.41 -10.35
CA LEU A 36 -21.45 -4.95 -9.09
C LEU A 36 -21.45 -3.96 -7.93
N LEU A 37 -21.77 -2.68 -8.18
CA LEU A 37 -21.65 -1.61 -7.18
C LEU A 37 -22.98 -1.23 -6.52
N ASP A 38 -24.11 -1.44 -7.21
CA ASP A 38 -25.44 -1.10 -6.71
C ASP A 38 -26.49 -2.15 -7.14
N PRO A 39 -26.90 -3.07 -6.24
CA PRO A 39 -26.36 -3.26 -4.89
C PRO A 39 -24.92 -3.79 -4.93
N LEU A 40 -24.13 -3.46 -3.91
CA LEU A 40 -22.74 -3.91 -3.83
C LEU A 40 -22.64 -5.44 -3.74
N ASP A 41 -22.05 -6.05 -4.77
CA ASP A 41 -21.73 -7.48 -4.83
C ASP A 41 -20.88 -7.87 -3.61
N ILE A 42 -21.23 -9.01 -2.99
CA ILE A 42 -20.62 -9.44 -1.73
C ILE A 42 -19.14 -9.81 -1.87
N ASP A 43 -18.73 -10.33 -3.03
CA ASP A 43 -17.35 -10.70 -3.30
C ASP A 43 -16.52 -9.46 -3.63
N VAL A 44 -17.10 -8.47 -4.33
CA VAL A 44 -16.48 -7.13 -4.48
C VAL A 44 -16.29 -6.48 -3.11
N ARG A 45 -17.29 -6.50 -2.23
CA ARG A 45 -17.16 -5.97 -0.86
C ARG A 45 -16.00 -6.63 -0.11
N ARG A 46 -15.90 -7.95 -0.16
CA ARG A 46 -14.83 -8.71 0.51
C ARG A 46 -13.45 -8.37 -0.06
N ASP A 47 -13.32 -8.25 -1.38
CA ASP A 47 -12.04 -7.94 -2.02
C ASP A 47 -11.59 -6.50 -1.73
N VAL A 48 -12.52 -5.54 -1.73
CA VAL A 48 -12.26 -4.15 -1.32
C VAL A 48 -11.79 -4.08 0.13
N ILE A 49 -12.47 -4.78 1.05
CA ILE A 49 -12.05 -4.85 2.46
C ILE A 49 -10.66 -5.45 2.57
N ARG A 50 -10.38 -6.56 1.89
CA ARG A 50 -9.06 -7.22 1.89
C ARG A 50 -7.94 -6.26 1.45
N TYR A 51 -8.10 -5.57 0.33
CA TYR A 51 -7.10 -4.60 -0.12
C TYR A 51 -7.01 -3.38 0.81
N GLY A 52 -8.12 -2.97 1.42
CA GLY A 52 -8.16 -1.97 2.47
C GLY A 52 -7.34 -2.36 3.71
N GLU A 53 -7.46 -3.60 4.17
CA GLU A 53 -6.66 -4.14 5.29
C GLU A 53 -5.17 -4.20 4.95
N LEU A 54 -4.82 -4.60 3.72
CA LEU A 54 -3.44 -4.59 3.23
C LEU A 54 -2.86 -3.17 3.21
N ALA A 55 -3.65 -2.17 2.83
CA ALA A 55 -3.26 -0.77 2.92
C ALA A 55 -3.14 -0.30 4.38
N GLN A 56 -4.11 -0.64 5.25
CA GLN A 56 -4.13 -0.28 6.66
C GLN A 56 -2.91 -0.83 7.42
N ALA A 57 -2.43 -2.03 7.07
CA ALA A 57 -1.23 -2.61 7.65
C ALA A 57 0.00 -1.69 7.53
N THR A 58 0.03 -0.77 6.55
CA THR A 58 1.08 0.23 6.46
C THR A 58 1.03 1.25 7.60
N SER A 59 -0.16 1.73 7.94
CA SER A 59 -0.37 2.64 9.06
C SER A 59 -0.01 1.98 10.39
N ASP A 60 -0.40 0.72 10.56
CA ASP A 60 -0.17 -0.02 11.81
C ASP A 60 1.32 -0.31 12.05
N ALA A 61 2.07 -0.55 10.98
CA ALA A 61 3.51 -0.82 11.05
C ALA A 61 4.39 0.45 11.12
N PHE A 62 3.87 1.62 10.79
CA PHE A 62 4.68 2.84 10.68
C PHE A 62 4.99 3.47 12.05
N ILE A 63 6.23 3.92 12.23
CA ILE A 63 6.67 4.61 13.45
C ILE A 63 6.50 6.12 13.24
N THR A 64 5.50 6.71 13.89
CA THR A 64 5.20 8.15 13.78
C THR A 64 5.83 9.01 14.87
N ASP A 65 6.20 8.42 16.00
CA ASP A 65 6.68 9.15 17.18
C ASP A 65 8.06 9.79 16.91
N PRO A 66 8.16 11.13 16.83
CA PRO A 66 9.43 11.82 16.58
C PRO A 66 10.47 11.59 17.68
N ALA A 67 10.07 11.22 18.90
CA ALA A 67 11.02 10.90 19.97
C ALA A 67 11.77 9.58 19.70
N SER A 68 11.25 8.73 18.81
CA SER A 68 11.93 7.51 18.40
C SER A 68 13.08 7.81 17.43
N PRO A 69 14.28 7.24 17.62
CA PRO A 69 15.35 7.30 16.63
C PRO A 69 15.01 6.52 15.34
N TYR A 70 13.87 5.80 15.32
CA TYR A 70 13.32 5.06 14.18
C TYR A 70 12.06 5.71 13.60
N ALA A 71 11.72 6.95 13.97
CA ALA A 71 10.59 7.66 13.37
C ALA A 71 10.73 7.68 11.83
N GLY A 72 9.67 7.29 11.12
CA GLY A 72 9.72 7.14 9.66
C GLY A 72 10.03 5.73 9.17
N ALA A 73 10.42 4.79 10.04
CA ALA A 73 10.68 3.40 9.66
C ALA A 73 9.42 2.51 9.80
N CYS A 74 9.53 1.28 9.28
CA CYS A 74 8.62 0.18 9.60
C CYS A 74 9.05 -0.47 10.93
N ARG A 75 8.09 -0.78 11.81
CA ARG A 75 8.32 -1.44 13.10
C ARG A 75 8.71 -2.91 12.96
N TYR A 76 8.36 -3.56 11.84
CA TYR A 76 8.46 -5.00 11.69
C TYR A 76 9.30 -5.40 10.49
N SER A 77 9.95 -6.57 10.57
CA SER A 77 10.66 -7.15 9.43
C SER A 77 9.67 -7.69 8.37
N PRO A 78 10.08 -7.82 7.09
CA PRO A 78 9.23 -8.42 6.06
C PRO A 78 8.71 -9.82 6.41
N ALA A 79 9.54 -10.67 7.02
CA ALA A 79 9.19 -12.05 7.36
C ALA A 79 8.09 -12.14 8.44
N SER A 80 8.03 -11.18 9.35
CA SER A 80 7.07 -11.15 10.45
C SER A 80 5.92 -10.17 10.23
N PHE A 81 5.89 -9.45 9.10
CA PHE A 81 5.07 -8.25 8.91
C PHE A 81 3.59 -8.48 9.19
N PHE A 82 2.93 -9.36 8.43
CA PHE A 82 1.49 -9.60 8.57
C PHE A 82 1.08 -10.23 9.90
N ASN A 83 1.96 -11.04 10.51
CA ASN A 83 1.72 -11.57 11.85
C ASN A 83 1.77 -10.46 12.92
N LYS A 84 2.73 -9.52 12.79
CA LYS A 84 2.94 -8.45 13.77
C LYS A 84 1.94 -7.31 13.65
N VAL A 85 1.43 -7.02 12.46
CA VAL A 85 0.30 -6.10 12.26
C VAL A 85 -1.06 -6.77 12.53
N GLN A 86 -1.07 -8.05 12.93
CA GLN A 86 -2.29 -8.81 13.23
C GLN A 86 -3.30 -8.80 12.07
N ALA A 87 -2.82 -8.97 10.84
CA ALA A 87 -3.68 -9.05 9.66
C ALA A 87 -4.71 -10.18 9.81
N SER A 88 -5.89 -10.02 9.22
CA SER A 88 -6.98 -11.00 9.29
C SER A 88 -6.60 -12.39 8.77
N ASP A 89 -5.71 -12.45 7.76
CA ASP A 89 -5.11 -13.69 7.28
C ASP A 89 -3.59 -13.53 7.03
N PRO A 90 -2.75 -13.67 8.07
CA PRO A 90 -1.30 -13.42 7.96
C PRO A 90 -0.56 -14.36 7.01
N GLY A 91 -1.16 -15.52 6.69
CA GLY A 91 -0.58 -16.52 5.81
C GLY A 91 -0.92 -16.33 4.32
N ALA A 92 -1.82 -15.38 3.99
CA ALA A 92 -2.28 -15.21 2.62
C ALA A 92 -1.21 -14.58 1.72
N TYR A 93 -0.39 -13.71 2.30
CA TYR A 93 0.64 -12.95 1.60
C TYR A 93 1.97 -13.02 2.34
N ARG A 94 3.06 -12.86 1.59
CA ARG A 94 4.40 -12.64 2.15
C ARG A 94 4.97 -11.36 1.58
N VAL A 95 5.46 -10.49 2.46
CA VAL A 95 6.21 -9.29 2.03
C VAL A 95 7.54 -9.73 1.42
N THR A 96 7.79 -9.28 0.20
CA THR A 96 9.03 -9.54 -0.55
C THR A 96 9.98 -8.36 -0.50
N ARG A 97 9.45 -7.13 -0.42
CA ARG A 97 10.26 -5.91 -0.38
C ARG A 97 9.59 -4.79 0.38
N PHE A 98 10.40 -3.95 1.02
CA PHE A 98 9.96 -2.65 1.50
C PHE A 98 10.31 -1.56 0.49
N ILE A 99 9.43 -0.57 0.40
CA ILE A 99 9.57 0.61 -0.44
C ILE A 99 9.92 1.77 0.46
N TYR A 100 10.93 2.54 0.07
CA TYR A 100 11.33 3.77 0.75
C TYR A 100 11.19 4.95 -0.18
N ALA A 101 10.83 6.11 0.35
CA ALA A 101 10.72 7.34 -0.41
C ALA A 101 11.45 8.50 0.27
N THR A 102 11.83 9.48 -0.53
CA THR A 102 12.30 10.81 -0.12
C THR A 102 11.61 11.85 -1.01
N SER A 103 11.81 13.14 -0.77
CA SER A 103 11.19 14.20 -1.56
C SER A 103 12.13 15.38 -1.72
N SER A 104 12.29 15.88 -2.95
CA SER A 104 12.99 17.14 -3.25
C SER A 104 12.08 18.36 -3.12
N ALA A 105 10.76 18.18 -3.25
CA ALA A 105 9.77 19.21 -2.92
C ALA A 105 9.54 19.29 -1.40
N ARG A 106 9.22 20.49 -0.92
CA ARG A 106 8.69 20.69 0.43
C ARG A 106 7.34 19.97 0.53
N LEU A 107 7.19 19.19 1.59
CA LEU A 107 5.95 18.47 1.91
C LEU A 107 5.32 19.08 3.15
N PRO A 108 4.01 18.91 3.36
CA PRO A 108 3.36 19.26 4.63
C PRO A 108 4.09 18.62 5.80
N ASP A 109 4.11 19.33 6.93
CA ASP A 109 4.65 18.76 8.16
C ASP A 109 3.92 17.46 8.51
N GLY A 110 4.66 16.49 9.05
CA GLY A 110 4.12 15.17 9.38
C GLY A 110 4.01 14.18 8.22
N PHE A 111 4.08 14.59 6.94
CA PHE A 111 4.06 13.63 5.82
C PHE A 111 5.27 12.68 5.89
N MET A 112 6.46 13.26 6.03
CA MET A 112 7.70 12.56 6.35
C MET A 112 7.97 12.72 7.84
N ALA A 113 7.75 11.66 8.61
CA ALA A 113 8.15 11.61 10.01
C ALA A 113 9.67 11.82 10.11
N ARG A 114 10.07 12.79 10.93
CA ARG A 114 11.46 13.19 11.16
C ARG A 114 11.83 12.86 12.62
N PRO A 115 12.83 11.99 12.86
CA PRO A 115 13.35 11.75 14.20
C PRO A 115 13.92 13.02 14.83
N LEU A 116 13.64 13.27 16.11
CA LEU A 116 14.26 14.34 16.91
C LEU A 116 15.67 13.98 17.40
N PRO A 117 15.96 12.74 17.83
CA PRO A 117 17.30 12.40 18.32
C PRO A 117 18.37 12.45 17.22
N ALA A 118 19.58 12.88 17.60
CA ALA A 118 20.76 12.74 16.74
C ALA A 118 21.12 11.25 16.52
N GLY A 119 21.74 10.94 15.38
CA GLY A 119 22.12 9.56 15.04
C GLY A 119 20.96 8.65 14.63
N ALA A 120 19.82 9.23 14.26
CA ALA A 120 18.65 8.50 13.81
C ALA A 120 18.92 7.64 12.56
N TRP A 121 18.04 6.65 12.33
CA TRP A 121 18.19 5.69 11.22
C TRP A 121 18.23 6.34 9.83
N SER A 122 17.55 7.49 9.68
CA SER A 122 17.42 8.26 8.46
C SER A 122 16.91 9.67 8.80
N THR A 123 17.40 10.69 8.09
CA THR A 123 16.97 12.09 8.23
C THR A 123 16.11 12.58 7.07
N GLU A 124 16.04 11.82 5.97
CA GLU A 124 15.42 12.25 4.70
C GLU A 124 14.53 11.19 4.04
N SER A 125 14.72 9.92 4.41
CA SER A 125 14.02 8.76 3.84
C SER A 125 13.03 8.21 4.86
N ASN A 126 11.83 7.90 4.38
CA ASN A 126 10.84 7.14 5.14
C ASN A 126 10.52 5.83 4.47
N TRP A 127 10.16 4.85 5.28
CA TRP A 127 9.41 3.69 4.81
C TRP A 127 8.06 4.16 4.26
N MET A 128 7.79 3.80 3.01
CA MET A 128 6.65 4.29 2.23
C MET A 128 5.71 3.17 1.80
N GLY A 129 5.98 1.92 2.19
CA GLY A 129 5.11 0.81 1.86
C GLY A 129 5.86 -0.49 1.62
N TYR A 130 5.19 -1.43 0.96
CA TYR A 130 5.76 -2.74 0.70
C TYR A 130 5.22 -3.37 -0.58
N VAL A 131 5.98 -4.32 -1.10
CA VAL A 131 5.56 -5.29 -2.11
C VAL A 131 5.33 -6.62 -1.41
N ALA A 132 4.17 -7.23 -1.63
CA ALA A 132 3.84 -8.56 -1.15
C ALA A 132 3.31 -9.44 -2.28
N VAL A 133 3.51 -10.74 -2.14
CA VAL A 133 3.03 -11.74 -3.10
C VAL A 133 2.19 -12.76 -2.36
N ALA A 134 1.07 -13.15 -2.95
CA ALA A 134 0.23 -14.20 -2.40
C ALA A 134 1.04 -15.49 -2.22
N THR A 135 0.89 -16.16 -1.07
CA THR A 135 1.44 -17.50 -0.83
C THR A 135 0.70 -18.53 -1.70
N ASP A 136 1.15 -19.79 -1.74
CA ASP A 136 0.45 -20.81 -2.54
C ASP A 136 -0.99 -21.00 -2.08
N ARG A 137 -1.20 -20.96 -0.76
CA ARG A 137 -2.54 -20.97 -0.16
C ARG A 137 -3.35 -19.73 -0.56
N GLY A 138 -2.75 -18.54 -0.46
CA GLY A 138 -3.43 -17.30 -0.87
C GLY A 138 -3.77 -17.29 -2.36
N ALA A 139 -2.86 -17.76 -3.21
CA ALA A 139 -3.05 -17.81 -4.64
C ALA A 139 -4.14 -18.80 -5.06
N ALA A 140 -4.25 -19.94 -4.38
CA ALA A 140 -5.34 -20.89 -4.58
C ALA A 140 -6.70 -20.25 -4.23
N ALA A 141 -6.79 -19.56 -3.09
CA ALA A 141 -8.03 -18.87 -2.66
C ALA A 141 -8.40 -17.70 -3.58
N LEU A 142 -7.42 -17.01 -4.17
CA LEU A 142 -7.63 -15.87 -5.07
C LEU A 142 -7.80 -16.26 -6.54
N GLY A 143 -7.54 -17.52 -6.89
CA GLY A 143 -7.51 -18.00 -8.29
C GLY A 143 -6.35 -17.47 -9.12
N ARG A 144 -5.36 -16.82 -8.50
CA ARG A 144 -4.24 -16.12 -9.16
C ARG A 144 -3.07 -15.87 -8.20
N ARG A 145 -1.85 -15.75 -8.74
CA ARG A 145 -0.71 -15.24 -7.97
C ARG A 145 -0.77 -13.71 -7.88
N ASP A 146 -1.49 -13.21 -6.88
CA ASP A 146 -1.63 -11.77 -6.71
C ASP A 146 -0.33 -11.12 -6.19
N ILE A 147 0.03 -9.97 -6.76
CA ILE A 147 1.17 -9.14 -6.35
C ILE A 147 0.63 -7.79 -5.93
N VAL A 148 0.81 -7.46 -4.65
CA VAL A 148 0.29 -6.24 -4.04
C VAL A 148 1.41 -5.26 -3.82
N VAL A 149 1.19 -4.01 -4.23
CA VAL A 149 2.02 -2.86 -3.89
C VAL A 149 1.20 -1.95 -2.99
N ALA A 150 1.46 -2.01 -1.69
CA ALA A 150 0.75 -1.22 -0.69
C ALA A 150 1.55 0.04 -0.36
N TRP A 151 1.01 1.21 -0.68
CA TRP A 151 1.57 2.51 -0.35
C TRP A 151 1.09 3.00 1.01
N ARG A 152 1.99 3.55 1.80
CA ARG A 152 1.69 4.12 3.12
C ARG A 152 0.85 5.39 2.99
N ALA A 153 -0.35 5.35 3.56
CA ALA A 153 -1.22 6.52 3.66
C ALA A 153 -0.73 7.52 4.74
N THR A 154 -1.25 8.75 4.69
CA THR A 154 -0.99 9.76 5.73
C THR A 154 -2.00 9.59 6.87
N LYS A 155 -1.53 9.55 8.13
CA LYS A 155 -2.40 9.32 9.30
C LYS A 155 -3.27 10.54 9.67
N ARG A 156 -2.89 11.76 9.27
CA ARG A 156 -3.60 13.00 9.57
C ARG A 156 -4.12 13.65 8.30
N ALA A 157 -5.41 13.48 8.01
CA ALA A 157 -6.09 14.18 6.91
C ALA A 157 -6.22 15.69 7.16
N THR A 158 -6.18 16.14 8.42
CA THR A 158 -6.39 17.54 8.82
C THR A 158 -5.22 18.48 8.53
N GLU A 159 -4.04 17.97 8.16
CA GLU A 159 -2.89 18.78 7.72
C GLU A 159 -2.90 19.05 6.19
N TRP A 160 -3.80 18.42 5.43
CA TRP A 160 -3.89 18.61 3.98
C TRP A 160 -4.46 19.98 3.59
N ALA A 161 -5.40 20.52 4.38
CA ALA A 161 -6.14 21.71 3.96
C ALA A 161 -5.34 23.02 4.04
N SER A 162 -4.27 23.08 4.85
CA SER A 162 -3.64 24.35 5.22
C SER A 162 -2.31 24.66 4.53
N ASP A 163 -1.65 23.70 3.87
CA ASP A 163 -0.24 23.87 3.44
C ASP A 163 0.12 23.22 2.08
N LEU A 164 -0.88 22.99 1.23
CA LEU A 164 -0.65 22.39 -0.08
C LEU A 164 -0.21 23.45 -1.11
N ASP A 165 1.07 23.39 -1.48
CA ASP A 165 1.51 23.81 -2.82
C ASP A 165 0.94 22.79 -3.82
N PHE A 166 -0.35 22.95 -4.16
CA PHE A 166 -1.11 22.15 -5.13
C PHE A 166 -0.59 22.26 -6.57
N ALA A 167 0.63 22.77 -6.76
CA ALA A 167 1.23 22.97 -8.05
C ALA A 167 1.14 21.69 -8.90
N LEU A 168 0.47 21.82 -10.03
CA LEU A 168 0.44 20.81 -11.05
C LEU A 168 1.71 20.95 -11.87
N VAL A 169 2.46 19.84 -11.98
CA VAL A 169 3.68 19.77 -12.78
C VAL A 169 3.53 18.70 -13.86
N PRO A 170 4.18 18.87 -15.02
CA PRO A 170 4.17 17.84 -16.06
C PRO A 170 4.67 16.49 -15.52
N ALA A 171 3.94 15.41 -15.76
CA ALA A 171 4.38 14.04 -15.46
C ALA A 171 5.37 13.50 -16.52
N ALA A 172 6.23 14.38 -17.03
CA ALA A 172 7.18 14.08 -18.09
C ALA A 172 8.14 12.95 -17.65
N GLY A 173 8.36 11.96 -18.52
CA GLY A 173 9.19 10.78 -18.22
C GLY A 173 8.52 9.72 -17.33
N ILE A 174 7.29 9.95 -16.86
CA ILE A 174 6.45 8.94 -16.19
C ILE A 174 5.46 8.35 -17.19
N VAL A 175 4.69 9.22 -17.85
CA VAL A 175 3.70 8.85 -18.87
C VAL A 175 4.24 9.25 -20.24
N GLY A 176 4.44 8.27 -21.12
CA GLY A 176 4.93 8.49 -22.49
C GLY A 176 3.81 8.92 -23.44
N PRO A 177 4.16 9.41 -24.65
CA PRO A 177 3.17 9.78 -25.66
C PRO A 177 2.37 8.54 -26.10
N GLY A 178 1.04 8.72 -26.18
CA GLY A 178 0.07 7.73 -26.67
C GLY A 178 -0.87 8.33 -27.73
N ARG A 179 -1.89 7.58 -28.16
CA ARG A 179 -2.87 8.07 -29.13
C ARG A 179 -3.70 9.22 -28.51
N GLY A 180 -3.73 10.38 -29.14
CA GLY A 180 -4.47 11.56 -28.64
C GLY A 180 -3.78 12.29 -27.48
N TRP A 181 -2.45 12.19 -27.39
CA TRP A 181 -1.70 12.67 -26.22
C TRP A 181 -1.66 14.19 -26.09
N SER A 182 -1.99 14.66 -24.90
CA SER A 182 -1.58 15.95 -24.33
C SER A 182 -0.74 15.66 -23.09
N GLN A 183 0.19 16.57 -22.75
CA GLN A 183 1.04 16.41 -21.57
C GLN A 183 0.18 16.28 -20.30
N PRO A 184 0.19 15.13 -19.59
CA PRO A 184 -0.53 15.02 -18.33
C PRO A 184 0.21 15.79 -17.25
N TYR A 185 -0.58 16.36 -16.34
CA TYR A 185 -0.09 17.05 -15.16
C TYR A 185 -0.49 16.28 -13.90
N VAL A 186 0.39 16.29 -12.91
CA VAL A 186 0.20 15.60 -11.62
C VAL A 186 0.59 16.52 -10.48
N HIS A 187 0.11 16.21 -9.28
CA HIS A 187 0.47 16.94 -8.08
C HIS A 187 1.98 16.87 -7.81
N ARG A 188 2.64 18.03 -7.66
CA ARG A 188 4.09 18.15 -7.46
C ARG A 188 4.61 17.32 -6.29
N GLY A 189 3.93 17.34 -5.15
CA GLY A 189 4.33 16.57 -3.97
C GLY A 189 4.29 15.06 -4.21
N PHE A 190 3.30 14.55 -4.93
CA PHE A 190 3.19 13.12 -5.23
C PHE A 190 4.27 12.69 -6.22
N LEU A 191 4.49 13.49 -7.27
CA LEU A 191 5.57 13.23 -8.21
C LEU A 191 6.93 13.22 -7.49
N SER A 192 7.17 14.21 -6.63
CA SER A 192 8.39 14.31 -5.83
C SER A 192 8.61 13.06 -4.97
N VAL A 193 7.62 12.61 -4.19
CA VAL A 193 7.73 11.39 -3.38
C VAL A 193 7.97 10.14 -4.24
N TYR A 194 7.34 10.09 -5.42
CA TYR A 194 7.42 8.94 -6.32
C TYR A 194 8.77 8.83 -7.03
N THR A 195 9.39 9.96 -7.41
CA THR A 195 10.57 9.99 -8.30
C THR A 195 11.85 10.52 -7.67
N SER A 196 11.79 11.16 -6.50
CA SER A 196 13.00 11.69 -5.86
C SER A 196 13.94 10.57 -5.44
N LYS A 197 15.24 10.84 -5.57
CA LYS A 197 16.35 9.97 -5.17
C LYS A 197 17.43 10.79 -4.52
N ASN A 198 18.17 10.16 -3.61
CA ASN A 198 19.41 10.70 -3.08
C ASN A 198 20.52 9.64 -3.19
N SER A 199 21.58 9.97 -3.92
CA SER A 199 22.73 9.10 -4.15
C SER A 199 23.51 8.76 -2.88
N THR A 200 23.48 9.64 -1.87
CA THR A 200 24.15 9.43 -0.58
C THR A 200 23.27 8.66 0.41
N SER A 201 21.95 8.58 0.18
CA SER A 201 21.03 7.80 1.01
C SER A 201 21.35 6.32 0.93
N ARG A 202 21.16 5.60 2.05
CA ARG A 202 21.17 4.13 2.05
C ARG A 202 19.88 3.55 1.45
N PHE A 203 18.75 4.25 1.57
CA PHE A 203 17.42 3.75 1.22
C PHE A 203 16.93 4.26 -0.12
N ASN A 204 17.29 5.47 -0.51
CA ASN A 204 16.75 6.16 -1.69
C ASN A 204 17.79 6.46 -2.79
N ARG A 205 18.83 5.61 -2.95
CA ARG A 205 19.70 5.68 -4.15
C ARG A 205 18.90 5.55 -5.45
N ARG A 206 17.85 4.74 -5.38
CA ARG A 206 16.77 4.64 -6.37
C ARG A 206 15.51 5.30 -5.81
N SER A 207 14.72 5.89 -6.69
CA SER A 207 13.42 6.45 -6.32
C SER A 207 12.44 5.35 -5.87
N ALA A 208 11.33 5.74 -5.23
CA ALA A 208 10.30 4.79 -4.82
C ALA A 208 9.70 4.04 -6.04
N ARG A 209 9.61 4.71 -7.19
CA ARG A 209 9.21 4.11 -8.48
C ARG A 209 10.15 3.00 -8.96
N GLU A 210 11.46 3.16 -8.78
CA GLU A 210 12.49 2.26 -9.32
C GLU A 210 12.81 1.07 -8.40
N GLN A 211 12.31 1.08 -7.15
CA GLN A 211 12.51 0.02 -6.15
C GLN A 211 11.55 -1.15 -6.37
#